data_AF-D5VKQ2-F1
#
_entry.id   AF-D5VKQ2-F1
#
_cell.length_a   1.000
_cell.length_b   1.000
_cell.length_c   1.000
_cell.angle_alpha   90.00
_cell.angle_beta   90.00
_cell.angle_gamma   90.00
#
_symmetry.space_group_name_H-M   'P 1'
#
loop_
_entity.id
_entity.type
_entity.pdbx_description
1 polymer ?
#
loop_
_entity_poly.entity_id
_entity_poly.type
_entity_poly.pdbx_seq_one_letter_code
_entity_poly.pdbx_strand_id
1 'polypeptide(L)'
;MRTWRLTILTLLLAATAACDGQKKDRKAEAPPAPASQTAPATPSPPTTQPTELVSLAWRPSNSNQNLQAFDLEVSGLDVLAVCHVPPGWTINATGAGEGVTALKGQATVGAAFVSLDDMEDIAGLFLVRARPSETFAVKGDITTGTYGGDQTEIQATTALLRREAADRCPPPKG
;
A
#
# COMPACT_ATOMS: atom_id res chain seq x y z
N MET A 1 15.21 37.79 -7.35
CA MET A 1 13.88 38.30 -6.96
C MET A 1 13.05 37.16 -6.37
N ARG A 2 12.73 37.20 -5.07
CA ARG A 2 11.44 36.76 -4.51
C ARG A 2 11.48 36.94 -2.99
N THR A 3 10.88 38.04 -2.56
CA THR A 3 10.64 38.43 -1.18
C THR A 3 9.54 37.55 -0.58
N TRP A 4 9.82 36.94 0.57
CA TRP A 4 8.82 36.25 1.39
C TRP A 4 7.96 37.28 2.12
N ARG A 5 6.64 37.25 1.90
CA ARG A 5 5.67 38.08 2.64
C ARG A 5 4.97 37.22 3.69
N LEU A 6 5.32 37.47 4.95
CA LEU A 6 4.51 37.20 6.14
C LEU A 6 3.50 38.34 6.30
N THR A 7 2.18 38.09 6.33
CA THR A 7 1.23 39.07 6.88
C THR A 7 -0.13 38.46 7.30
N ILE A 8 -0.31 38.36 8.63
CA ILE A 8 -1.40 38.88 9.48
C ILE A 8 -2.85 38.32 9.36
N LEU A 9 -3.31 37.79 10.50
CA LEU A 9 -4.69 37.60 10.96
C LEU A 9 -5.57 38.84 10.75
N THR A 10 -6.81 38.62 10.31
CA THR A 10 -7.91 39.55 10.59
C THR A 10 -9.19 38.79 10.91
N LEU A 11 -9.49 38.72 12.21
CA LEU A 11 -10.83 38.49 12.76
C LEU A 11 -11.62 39.80 12.66
N LEU A 12 -12.80 39.78 12.06
CA LEU A 12 -13.81 40.83 12.25
C LEU A 12 -15.19 40.20 12.45
N LEU A 13 -15.68 40.39 13.67
CA LEU A 13 -17.06 40.17 14.10
C LEU A 13 -17.96 41.33 13.66
N ALA A 14 -19.25 40.98 13.57
CA ALA A 14 -20.45 41.78 13.82
C ALA A 14 -21.04 42.61 12.67
N ALA A 15 -22.27 42.22 12.29
CA ALA A 15 -23.35 43.14 12.03
C ALA A 15 -24.66 42.52 12.54
N THR A 16 -25.10 42.96 13.72
CA THR A 16 -26.47 42.71 14.22
C THR A 16 -27.41 43.71 13.53
N ALA A 17 -28.30 43.21 12.69
CA ALA A 17 -29.38 43.99 12.12
C ALA A 17 -30.40 44.36 13.21
N ALA A 18 -30.70 45.65 13.29
CA ALA A 18 -31.80 46.22 14.06
C ALA A 18 -33.14 45.90 13.38
N CYS A 19 -34.19 45.65 14.16
CA CYS A 19 -35.56 45.97 13.79
C CYS A 19 -36.40 46.29 15.03
N ASP A 20 -37.04 47.45 14.96
CA ASP A 20 -38.01 48.09 15.85
C ASP A 20 -39.15 47.17 16.35
N GLY A 21 -39.66 47.46 17.55
CA GLY A 21 -40.77 46.71 18.15
C GLY A 21 -41.54 47.47 19.23
N GLN A 22 -42.76 47.85 18.87
CA GLN A 22 -43.76 48.65 19.59
C GLN A 22 -44.53 47.86 20.68
N LYS A 23 -44.75 48.52 21.84
CA LYS A 23 -45.78 48.32 22.90
C LYS A 23 -46.86 47.23 22.72
N LYS A 24 -46.93 46.26 23.65
CA LYS A 24 -48.01 46.00 24.66
C LYS A 24 -48.10 44.53 25.10
N ASP A 25 -48.47 44.40 26.38
CA ASP A 25 -48.70 43.23 27.22
C ASP A 25 -49.35 42.01 26.58
N ARG A 26 -48.71 40.83 26.74
CA ARG A 26 -49.41 39.54 26.73
C ARG A 26 -48.62 38.48 27.53
N LYS A 27 -49.21 38.11 28.68
CA LYS A 27 -49.21 36.81 29.38
C LYS A 27 -47.97 35.92 29.18
N ALA A 28 -47.21 35.73 30.27
CA ALA A 28 -46.11 34.77 30.36
C ALA A 28 -46.59 33.35 30.05
N GLU A 29 -46.18 32.84 28.89
CA GLU A 29 -46.14 31.42 28.55
C GLU A 29 -44.69 30.96 28.74
N ALA A 30 -44.49 29.84 29.41
CA ALA A 30 -43.15 29.32 29.71
C ALA A 30 -42.36 29.07 28.41
N PRO A 31 -41.05 29.42 28.35
CA PRO A 31 -40.26 29.21 27.16
C PRO A 31 -40.20 27.71 26.80
N PRO A 32 -40.33 27.33 25.52
CA PRO A 32 -40.03 25.97 25.09
C PRO A 32 -38.56 25.65 25.40
N ALA A 33 -38.31 24.41 25.84
CA ALA A 33 -36.96 23.94 26.13
C ALA A 33 -36.05 24.13 24.91
N PRO A 34 -34.77 24.54 25.10
CA PRO A 34 -33.86 24.77 23.99
C PRO A 34 -33.67 23.46 23.21
N ALA A 35 -33.80 23.55 21.88
CA ALA A 35 -33.50 22.47 20.97
C ALA A 35 -32.10 21.94 21.28
N SER A 36 -31.99 20.63 21.55
CA SER A 36 -30.73 19.93 21.70
C SER A 36 -29.87 20.21 20.46
N GLN A 37 -28.87 21.06 20.62
CA GLN A 37 -27.87 21.29 19.59
C GLN A 37 -27.09 19.99 19.44
N THR A 38 -27.34 19.25 18.36
CA THR A 38 -26.52 18.11 17.97
C THR A 38 -25.11 18.65 17.78
N ALA A 39 -24.19 18.20 18.64
CA ALA A 39 -22.80 18.58 18.54
C ALA A 39 -22.25 18.27 17.13
N PRO A 40 -21.36 19.10 16.56
CA PRO A 40 -20.71 18.80 15.29
C PRO A 40 -20.05 17.43 15.36
N ALA A 41 -20.34 16.57 14.38
CA ALA A 41 -19.72 15.27 14.26
C ALA A 41 -18.20 15.45 14.22
N THR A 42 -17.49 14.75 15.11
CA THR A 42 -16.03 14.74 15.12
C THR A 42 -15.54 14.20 13.77
N PRO A 43 -14.59 14.88 13.08
CA PRO A 43 -14.06 14.37 11.83
C PRO A 43 -13.38 13.02 12.08
N SER A 44 -13.81 12.00 11.32
CA SER A 44 -13.18 10.68 11.36
C SER A 44 -11.69 10.81 11.02
N PRO A 45 -10.80 10.14 11.78
CA PRO A 45 -9.38 10.12 11.43
C PRO A 45 -9.18 9.54 10.03
N PRO A 46 -8.17 10.00 9.27
CA PRO A 46 -7.87 9.45 7.97
C PRO A 46 -7.55 7.96 8.09
N THR A 47 -8.26 7.14 7.32
CA THR A 47 -8.02 5.69 7.25
C THR A 47 -6.63 5.46 6.66
N THR A 48 -5.66 5.14 7.52
CA THR A 48 -4.35 4.69 7.04
C THR A 48 -4.55 3.33 6.41
N GLN A 49 -4.23 3.21 5.13
CA GLN A 49 -4.36 1.95 4.43
C GLN A 49 -3.37 0.94 5.02
N PRO A 50 -3.81 -0.30 5.30
CA PRO A 50 -2.93 -1.31 5.87
C PRO A 50 -1.79 -1.61 4.89
N THR A 51 -0.61 -1.84 5.44
CA THR A 51 0.54 -2.35 4.71
C THR A 51 0.57 -3.87 4.79
N GLU A 52 1.21 -4.49 3.82
CA GLU A 52 1.27 -5.94 3.68
C GLU A 52 2.64 -6.39 3.18
N LEU A 53 3.03 -7.60 3.55
CA LEU A 53 4.15 -8.30 2.94
C LEU A 53 3.68 -9.08 1.71
N VAL A 54 4.44 -8.98 0.64
CA VAL A 54 4.25 -9.75 -0.60
C VAL A 54 5.30 -10.85 -0.69
N SER A 55 4.84 -12.08 -0.91
CA SER A 55 5.66 -13.27 -1.16
C SER A 55 5.37 -13.83 -2.54
N LEU A 56 6.31 -14.55 -3.15
CA LEU A 56 5.97 -15.44 -4.26
C LEU A 56 5.31 -16.71 -3.69
N ALA A 57 4.15 -17.06 -4.22
CA ALA A 57 3.39 -18.26 -3.89
C ALA A 57 3.67 -19.42 -4.84
N TRP A 58 4.75 -19.33 -5.62
CA TRP A 58 5.22 -20.43 -6.45
C TRP A 58 5.77 -21.58 -5.61
N ARG A 59 5.61 -22.80 -6.11
CA ARG A 59 6.25 -23.99 -5.57
C ARG A 59 6.74 -24.90 -6.69
N PRO A 60 7.90 -25.55 -6.52
CA PRO A 60 8.36 -26.55 -7.48
C PRO A 60 7.44 -27.77 -7.43
N SER A 61 7.21 -28.36 -8.59
CA SER A 61 6.41 -29.58 -8.75
C SER A 61 7.15 -30.84 -8.28
N ASN A 62 8.48 -30.79 -8.21
CA ASN A 62 9.36 -31.86 -7.76
C ASN A 62 10.72 -31.28 -7.33
N SER A 63 11.57 -32.09 -6.70
CA SER A 63 12.87 -31.66 -6.15
C SER A 63 13.90 -31.26 -7.21
N ASN A 64 13.67 -31.55 -8.49
CA ASN A 64 14.57 -31.16 -9.57
C ASN A 64 14.27 -29.75 -10.09
N GLN A 65 13.14 -29.15 -9.73
CA GLN A 65 12.72 -27.84 -10.21
C GLN A 65 13.15 -26.74 -9.24
N ASN A 66 13.57 -25.60 -9.77
CA ASN A 66 14.01 -24.44 -9.02
C ASN A 66 13.52 -23.13 -9.67
N LEU A 67 13.39 -22.08 -8.86
CA LEU A 67 13.11 -20.72 -9.32
C LEU A 67 14.42 -20.01 -9.63
N GLN A 68 14.49 -19.38 -10.79
CA GLN A 68 15.70 -18.72 -11.29
C GLN A 68 15.53 -17.21 -11.45
N ALA A 69 14.33 -16.77 -11.84
CA ALA A 69 14.01 -15.36 -11.96
C ALA A 69 12.51 -15.10 -11.85
N PHE A 70 12.16 -13.84 -11.65
CA PHE A 70 10.82 -13.29 -11.85
C PHE A 70 10.92 -11.88 -12.43
N ASP A 71 10.05 -11.57 -13.38
CA ASP A 71 9.86 -10.24 -13.94
C ASP A 71 8.36 -9.94 -13.99
N LEU A 72 7.89 -9.18 -13.00
CA LEU A 72 6.48 -8.96 -12.75
C LEU A 72 6.14 -7.48 -12.87
N GLU A 73 5.04 -7.15 -13.52
CA GLU A 73 4.41 -5.84 -13.40
C GLU A 73 3.18 -5.94 -12.50
N VAL A 74 3.14 -5.11 -11.45
CA VAL A 74 2.05 -5.06 -10.48
C VAL A 74 1.37 -3.69 -10.50
N SER A 75 0.03 -3.69 -10.46
CA SER A 75 -0.80 -2.48 -10.33
C SER A 75 -1.64 -2.51 -9.06
N GLY A 76 -2.19 -1.36 -8.64
CA GLY A 76 -3.04 -1.29 -7.45
C GLY A 76 -2.30 -1.40 -6.12
N LEU A 77 -0.97 -1.37 -6.15
CA LEU A 77 -0.10 -1.36 -4.98
C LEU A 77 1.01 -0.32 -5.15
N ASP A 78 1.43 0.28 -4.03
CA ASP A 78 2.67 1.01 -3.89
C ASP A 78 3.69 0.12 -3.17
N VAL A 79 4.88 -0.06 -3.76
CA VAL A 79 5.98 -0.75 -3.07
C VAL A 79 6.69 0.23 -2.16
N LEU A 80 6.69 -0.07 -0.86
CA LEU A 80 7.30 0.76 0.17
C LEU A 80 8.75 0.36 0.44
N ALA A 81 9.07 -0.94 0.35
CA ALA A 81 10.42 -1.45 0.56
C ALA A 81 10.62 -2.83 -0.06
N VAL A 82 11.87 -3.17 -0.38
CA VAL A 82 12.34 -4.55 -0.52
C VAL A 82 12.77 -5.02 0.88
N CYS A 83 12.10 -6.04 1.41
CA CYS A 83 12.28 -6.52 2.78
C CYS A 83 13.22 -7.71 2.90
N HIS A 84 13.22 -8.59 1.90
CA HIS A 84 14.04 -9.79 1.92
C HIS A 84 14.63 -10.02 0.53
N VAL A 85 15.91 -10.38 0.51
CA VAL A 85 16.64 -10.75 -0.70
C VAL A 85 17.27 -12.11 -0.39
N PRO A 86 16.87 -13.19 -1.10
CA PRO A 86 17.50 -14.49 -0.93
C PRO A 86 19.01 -14.42 -1.13
N PRO A 87 19.79 -15.27 -0.46
CA PRO A 87 21.24 -15.36 -0.69
C PRO A 87 21.55 -15.57 -2.18
N GLY A 88 22.44 -14.76 -2.73
CA GLY A 88 22.83 -14.85 -4.14
C GLY A 88 21.76 -14.42 -5.14
N TRP A 89 20.77 -13.62 -4.71
CA TRP A 89 19.83 -12.96 -5.61
C TRP A 89 20.10 -11.46 -5.74
N THR A 90 19.66 -10.92 -6.86
CA THR A 90 19.36 -9.49 -6.98
C THR A 90 17.84 -9.33 -7.01
N ILE A 91 17.29 -8.38 -6.24
CA ILE A 91 15.86 -8.02 -6.27
C ILE A 91 15.73 -6.51 -6.38
N ASN A 92 14.83 -6.04 -7.24
CA ASN A 92 14.53 -4.64 -7.47
C ASN A 92 13.02 -4.41 -7.60
N ALA A 93 12.58 -3.23 -7.15
CA ALA A 93 11.25 -2.70 -7.43
C ALA A 93 11.39 -1.29 -8.03
N THR A 94 10.88 -1.09 -9.24
CA THR A 94 11.01 0.17 -9.98
C THR A 94 9.69 0.58 -10.58
N GLY A 95 9.36 1.87 -10.55
CA GLY A 95 8.17 2.38 -11.26
C GLY A 95 8.24 2.08 -12.76
N ALA A 96 7.20 1.46 -13.30
CA ALA A 96 7.12 1.03 -14.71
C ALA A 96 6.12 1.85 -15.54
N GLY A 97 5.47 2.83 -14.93
CA GLY A 97 4.45 3.68 -15.55
C GLY A 97 3.46 4.20 -14.51
N GLU A 98 2.50 5.02 -14.94
CA GLU A 98 1.42 5.46 -14.05
C GLU A 98 0.67 4.25 -13.50
N GLY A 99 0.61 4.11 -12.18
CA GLY A 99 -0.12 3.00 -11.58
C GLY A 99 0.62 1.66 -11.57
N VAL A 100 1.84 1.53 -12.09
CA VAL A 100 2.51 0.21 -12.26
C VAL A 100 3.92 0.20 -11.69
N THR A 101 4.25 -0.86 -10.95
CA THR A 101 5.59 -1.14 -10.45
C THR A 101 6.11 -2.44 -11.06
N ALA A 102 7.32 -2.43 -11.60
CA ALA A 102 8.04 -3.63 -11.98
C ALA A 102 8.75 -4.22 -10.76
N LEU A 103 8.52 -5.50 -10.46
CA LEU A 103 9.22 -6.30 -9.46
C LEU A 103 10.09 -7.30 -10.21
N LYS A 104 11.40 -7.20 -10.05
CA LYS A 104 12.35 -8.08 -10.70
C LYS A 104 13.21 -8.79 -9.68
N GLY A 105 13.46 -10.06 -9.90
CA GLY A 105 14.43 -10.80 -9.12
C GLY A 105 15.11 -11.84 -9.98
N GLN A 106 16.40 -12.05 -9.75
CA GLN A 106 17.17 -13.04 -10.49
C GLN A 106 18.26 -13.64 -9.59
N ALA A 107 18.38 -14.97 -9.65
CA ALA A 107 19.48 -15.70 -9.05
C ALA A 107 20.79 -15.43 -9.82
N THR A 108 21.86 -15.20 -9.09
CA THR A 108 23.20 -15.10 -9.69
C THR A 108 23.64 -16.48 -10.19
N VAL A 109 24.32 -16.52 -11.34
CA VAL A 109 24.74 -17.77 -11.99
C VAL A 109 25.57 -18.62 -11.03
N GLY A 110 25.15 -19.88 -10.83
CA GLY A 110 25.96 -20.92 -10.19
C GLY A 110 25.82 -21.11 -8.69
N ALA A 111 24.94 -20.41 -7.97
CA ALA A 111 24.92 -20.54 -6.50
C ALA A 111 23.57 -20.41 -5.78
N ALA A 112 22.47 -20.03 -6.43
CA ALA A 112 21.36 -19.45 -5.68
C ALA A 112 19.96 -19.69 -6.25
N PHE A 113 19.66 -20.81 -6.91
CA PHE A 113 18.26 -21.05 -7.26
C PHE A 113 17.45 -21.38 -6.00
N VAL A 114 16.20 -20.90 -5.95
CA VAL A 114 15.31 -21.24 -4.83
C VAL A 114 14.63 -22.57 -5.14
N SER A 115 14.94 -23.57 -4.34
CA SER A 115 14.44 -24.95 -4.49
C SER A 115 13.45 -25.31 -3.40
N LEU A 116 12.92 -26.53 -3.43
CA LEU A 116 11.88 -26.98 -2.48
C LEU A 116 12.26 -26.76 -1.02
N ASP A 117 13.55 -26.87 -0.69
CA ASP A 117 14.08 -26.71 0.67
C ASP A 117 14.20 -25.24 1.10
N ASP A 118 14.21 -24.29 0.15
CA ASP A 118 14.48 -22.87 0.37
C ASP A 118 13.24 -21.99 0.16
N MET A 119 12.04 -22.58 0.21
CA MET A 119 10.76 -21.88 -0.08
C MET A 119 10.48 -20.68 0.83
N GLU A 120 11.13 -20.62 1.98
CA GLU A 120 11.06 -19.50 2.92
C GLU A 120 11.84 -18.27 2.47
N ASP A 121 12.72 -18.39 1.48
CA ASP A 121 13.51 -17.26 0.96
C ASP A 121 12.71 -16.38 0.00
N ILE A 122 11.64 -16.91 -0.58
CA ILE A 122 10.71 -16.13 -1.41
C ILE A 122 9.51 -15.58 -0.62
N ALA A 123 9.56 -15.69 0.72
CA ALA A 123 8.57 -15.12 1.62
C ALA A 123 8.92 -13.67 2.00
N GLY A 124 7.90 -12.80 2.03
CA GLY A 124 8.03 -11.43 2.53
C GLY A 124 9.06 -10.58 1.79
N LEU A 125 9.14 -10.72 0.46
CA LEU A 125 10.12 -10.03 -0.38
C LEU A 125 9.91 -8.51 -0.40
N PHE A 126 8.66 -8.04 -0.38
CA PHE A 126 8.32 -6.62 -0.48
C PHE A 126 7.32 -6.21 0.61
N LEU A 127 7.48 -5.00 1.14
CA LEU A 127 6.43 -4.31 1.89
C LEU A 127 5.66 -3.42 0.91
N VAL A 128 4.34 -3.56 0.89
CA VAL A 128 3.47 -2.80 0.00
C VAL A 128 2.33 -2.12 0.74
N ARG A 129 1.69 -1.18 0.07
CA ARG A 129 0.42 -0.59 0.47
C ARG A 129 -0.55 -0.66 -0.70
N ALA A 130 -1.78 -1.09 -0.45
CA ALA A 130 -2.81 -1.07 -1.49
C ALA A 130 -3.18 0.35 -1.87
N ARG A 131 -3.31 0.65 -3.17
CA ARG A 131 -3.87 1.93 -3.62
C ARG A 131 -5.39 1.85 -3.57
N PRO A 132 -6.07 2.84 -2.97
CA PRO A 132 -7.52 2.79 -2.87
C PRO A 132 -8.11 2.99 -4.28
N SER A 133 -9.18 2.26 -4.57
CA SER A 133 -9.92 2.36 -5.84
C SER A 133 -9.20 1.82 -7.10
N GLU A 134 -8.00 1.26 -6.96
CA GLU A 134 -7.31 0.55 -8.05
C GLU A 134 -7.47 -0.96 -7.89
N THR A 135 -7.62 -1.66 -9.02
CA THR A 135 -7.65 -3.13 -9.02
C THR A 135 -6.23 -3.66 -8.94
N PHE A 136 -5.99 -4.55 -7.98
CA PHE A 136 -4.74 -5.29 -7.92
C PHE A 136 -4.65 -6.27 -9.09
N ALA A 137 -3.60 -6.13 -9.90
CA ALA A 137 -3.31 -7.02 -11.00
C ALA A 137 -1.81 -7.33 -11.05
N VAL A 138 -1.50 -8.49 -11.63
CA VAL A 138 -0.15 -9.00 -11.84
C VAL A 138 -0.07 -9.53 -13.25
N LYS A 139 1.00 -9.19 -13.96
CA LYS A 139 1.39 -9.77 -15.26
C LYS A 139 2.90 -9.95 -15.31
N GLY A 140 3.40 -10.59 -16.37
CA GLY A 140 4.79 -10.95 -16.52
C GLY A 140 4.97 -12.45 -16.30
N ASP A 141 6.14 -12.85 -15.84
CA ASP A 141 6.53 -14.24 -15.77
C ASP A 141 7.47 -14.55 -14.60
N ILE A 142 7.58 -15.84 -14.33
CA ILE A 142 8.68 -16.40 -13.56
C ILE A 142 9.47 -17.34 -14.47
N THR A 143 10.78 -17.31 -14.35
CA THR A 143 11.66 -18.29 -14.96
C THR A 143 11.96 -19.37 -13.94
N THR A 144 11.55 -20.58 -14.25
CA THR A 144 11.93 -21.79 -13.50
C THR A 144 12.90 -22.60 -14.34
N GLY A 145 13.62 -23.53 -13.71
CA GLY A 145 14.35 -24.52 -14.47
C GLY A 145 14.64 -25.77 -13.68
N THR A 146 15.43 -26.65 -14.29
CA THR A 146 15.87 -27.90 -13.68
C THR A 146 17.38 -27.92 -13.49
N TYR A 147 17.88 -28.73 -12.56
CA TYR A 147 19.34 -28.91 -12.40
C TYR A 147 20.01 -29.53 -13.64
N GLY A 148 19.22 -30.08 -14.57
CA GLY A 148 19.68 -30.59 -15.87
C GLY A 148 19.83 -29.53 -16.97
N GLY A 149 19.44 -28.27 -16.70
CA GLY A 149 19.66 -27.13 -17.61
C GLY A 149 18.43 -26.68 -18.41
N ASP A 150 17.28 -27.34 -18.28
CA ASP A 150 16.05 -26.86 -18.90
C ASP A 150 15.54 -25.62 -18.16
N GLN A 151 15.05 -24.63 -18.91
CA GLN A 151 14.34 -23.47 -18.38
C GLN A 151 12.93 -23.41 -18.94
N THR A 152 12.01 -22.88 -18.14
CA THR A 152 10.62 -22.69 -18.52
C THR A 152 10.09 -21.41 -17.89
N GLU A 153 9.52 -20.56 -18.74
CA GLU A 153 8.78 -19.37 -18.32
C GLU A 153 7.34 -19.75 -18.01
N ILE A 154 6.84 -19.27 -16.88
CA ILE A 154 5.46 -19.48 -16.44
C ILE A 154 4.82 -18.12 -16.28
N GLN A 155 3.71 -17.91 -16.99
CA GLN A 155 2.97 -16.65 -16.93
C GLN A 155 2.43 -16.40 -15.52
N ALA A 156 2.68 -15.21 -15.00
CA ALA A 156 2.21 -14.79 -13.70
C ALA A 156 0.73 -14.43 -13.72
N THR A 157 0.04 -14.77 -12.63
CA THR A 157 -1.30 -14.26 -12.31
C THR A 157 -1.28 -13.71 -10.89
N THR A 158 -2.37 -13.10 -10.44
CA THR A 158 -2.49 -12.62 -9.05
C THR A 158 -2.28 -13.73 -8.02
N ALA A 159 -2.58 -14.98 -8.36
CA ALA A 159 -2.35 -16.14 -7.50
C ALA A 159 -0.87 -16.44 -7.24
N LEU A 160 0.04 -15.91 -8.07
CA LEU A 160 1.48 -16.02 -7.85
C LEU A 160 1.94 -15.17 -6.65
N LEU A 161 1.18 -14.17 -6.23
CA LEU A 161 1.56 -13.30 -5.12
C LEU A 161 0.69 -13.58 -3.89
N ARG A 162 1.33 -14.00 -2.80
CA ARG A 162 0.69 -14.10 -1.48
C ARG A 162 0.89 -12.79 -0.73
N ARG A 163 -0.19 -12.24 -0.18
CA ARG A 163 -0.19 -11.03 0.65
C ARG A 163 -0.53 -11.38 2.10
N GLU A 164 0.20 -10.79 3.02
CA GLU A 164 -0.01 -10.97 4.47
C GLU A 164 0.05 -9.60 5.15
N ALA A 165 -0.88 -9.33 6.08
CA ALA A 165 -0.90 -8.07 6.81
C ALA A 165 0.40 -7.87 7.60
N ALA A 166 1.03 -6.70 7.46
CA ALA A 166 2.29 -6.40 8.14
C ALA A 166 2.54 -4.89 8.15
N ASP A 167 2.96 -4.35 9.29
CA ASP A 167 3.23 -2.91 9.42
C ASP A 167 4.64 -2.50 8.97
N ARG A 168 5.55 -3.47 8.82
CA ARG A 168 6.97 -3.26 8.49
C ARG A 168 7.63 -4.52 7.95
N CYS A 169 8.81 -4.36 7.35
CA CYS A 169 9.68 -5.49 7.03
C CYS A 169 10.07 -6.28 8.29
N PRO A 170 10.17 -7.62 8.21
CA PRO A 170 10.76 -8.42 9.26
C PRO A 170 12.24 -8.05 9.51
N PRO A 171 12.78 -8.36 10.69
CA PRO A 171 14.22 -8.31 10.91
C PRO A 171 14.96 -9.21 9.90
N PRO A 172 16.19 -8.85 9.48
CA PRO A 172 17.01 -9.73 8.65
C PRO A 172 17.21 -11.10 9.30
N LYS A 173 17.15 -12.18 8.50
CA LYS A 173 17.56 -13.52 8.93
C LYS A 173 19.09 -13.51 9.09
N GLY A 174 19.58 -14.02 10.21
CA GLY A 174 21.01 -14.03 10.58
C GLY A 174 21.81 -15.15 9.93
#